data_AF-A0A6T1M4F4-F1
#
_entry.id   AF-A0A6T1M4F4-F1
#
_cell.length_a   1.000
_cell.length_b   1.000
_cell.length_c   1.000
_cell.angle_alpha   90.00
_cell.angle_beta   90.00
_cell.angle_gamma   90.00
#
_symmetry.space_group_name_H-M   'P 1'
#
loop_
_entity.id
_entity.type
_entity.pdbx_description
1 polymer ?
#
loop_
_entity_poly.entity_id
_entity_poly.type
_entity_poly.pdbx_seq_one_letter_code
_entity_poly.pdbx_strand_id
1 'polypeptide(L)'
;MSSAVLWLAVLSALTAALRGGLLPKWLPGMNPFPAAKPGICTEDDQKSKSWAVPDVIIQWGDRRSATTLQFQTLCAAMLLMHSSEPEKVICHYWNGTIVWDVLLSNCYFGTYWVMKTHNSTAVRDFASVTFGRRIWFFATAMSTWDAQFVPWVLGVPVKYVQTMRQLSLKGYFIVTEYQRIFGLSDDQLEVLLQYMRYWHTLRQCCGRQMSFDFRFSLLNRTWRRHKKSSSMYHACEAYDIGAVERAVMNTRLITEHAVVPYVLKRASLIDGEFNGTWCTWYLRQVACQKLEGQWGPFEPYC
;
A
#
# COMPACT_ATOMS: atom_id res chain seq x y z
N MET A 1 49.43 -2.03 -21.18
CA MET A 1 49.40 -0.55 -21.22
C MET A 1 48.12 -0.13 -21.92
N SER A 2 47.11 0.51 -21.35
CA SER A 2 46.84 0.93 -19.98
C SER A 2 45.32 1.17 -19.83
N SER A 3 44.60 0.27 -19.15
CA SER A 3 43.23 0.53 -18.64
C SER A 3 43.23 1.30 -17.31
N ALA A 4 44.42 1.63 -16.79
CA ALA A 4 44.62 2.36 -15.53
C ALA A 4 44.48 3.88 -15.67
N VAL A 5 44.57 4.44 -16.89
CA VAL A 5 44.49 5.89 -17.11
C VAL A 5 43.05 6.40 -17.12
N LEU A 6 42.08 5.54 -17.48
CA LEU A 6 40.67 5.93 -17.58
C LEU A 6 39.98 6.09 -16.22
N TRP A 7 40.50 5.44 -15.16
CA TRP A 7 39.92 5.50 -13.81
C TRP A 7 40.33 6.76 -13.02
N LEU A 8 41.50 7.35 -13.32
CA LEU A 8 41.97 8.58 -12.64
C LEU A 8 41.27 9.86 -13.15
N ALA A 9 40.77 9.86 -14.39
CA ALA A 9 40.02 10.98 -14.95
C ALA A 9 38.60 11.09 -14.37
N VAL A 10 37.97 9.97 -14.02
CA VAL A 10 36.60 9.95 -13.46
C VAL A 10 36.58 10.37 -11.98
N LEU A 11 37.62 10.04 -11.20
CA LEU A 11 37.72 10.48 -9.80
C LEU A 11 37.98 11.99 -9.63
N SER A 12 38.62 12.63 -10.63
CA SER A 12 38.93 14.07 -10.59
C SER A 12 37.70 14.94 -10.96
N ALA A 13 36.76 14.40 -11.73
CA ALA A 13 35.51 15.10 -12.07
C ALA A 13 34.49 15.12 -10.92
N LEU A 14 34.46 14.06 -10.09
CA LEU A 14 33.53 13.97 -8.95
C LEU A 14 33.93 14.85 -7.75
N THR A 15 35.21 15.21 -7.62
CA THR A 15 35.69 16.09 -6.56
C THR A 15 35.49 17.58 -6.86
N ALA A 16 35.34 17.97 -8.13
CA ALA A 16 35.04 19.35 -8.52
C ALA A 16 33.55 19.73 -8.36
N ALA A 17 32.64 18.77 -8.51
CA ALA A 17 31.19 19.01 -8.39
C ALA A 17 30.72 19.23 -6.94
N LEU A 18 31.49 18.79 -5.94
CA LEU A 18 31.16 18.94 -4.52
C LEU A 18 31.60 20.29 -3.91
N ARG A 19 32.27 21.17 -4.68
CA ARG A 19 32.71 22.50 -4.21
C ARG A 19 31.91 23.68 -4.76
N GLY A 20 31.02 23.45 -5.73
CA GLY A 20 30.17 24.49 -6.33
C GLY A 20 28.81 24.58 -5.66
N GLY A 21 28.72 25.30 -4.54
CA GLY A 21 27.49 25.49 -3.76
C GLY A 21 26.38 26.24 -4.51
N LEU A 22 25.59 25.51 -5.31
CA LEU A 22 24.33 25.97 -5.90
C LEU A 22 23.26 24.90 -5.70
N LEU A 23 22.63 24.92 -4.52
CA LEU A 23 21.38 24.18 -4.29
C LEU A 23 20.20 24.96 -4.90
N PRO A 24 19.27 24.28 -5.60
CA PRO A 24 18.08 24.92 -6.14
C PRO A 24 17.15 25.40 -5.00
N LYS A 25 16.63 26.62 -5.16
CA LYS A 25 15.57 27.17 -4.30
C LYS A 25 14.34 26.25 -4.36
N TRP A 26 14.03 25.63 -3.22
CA TRP A 26 12.81 24.84 -3.02
C TRP A 26 11.58 25.75 -3.01
N LEU A 27 10.49 25.25 -3.60
CA LEU A 27 9.16 25.87 -3.62
C LEU A 27 8.59 25.97 -2.18
N PRO A 28 7.93 27.07 -1.80
CA PRO A 28 7.29 27.19 -0.49
C PRO A 28 5.98 26.39 -0.45
N GLY A 29 5.82 25.49 0.53
CA GLY A 29 4.54 24.80 0.76
C GLY A 29 4.57 23.47 1.51
N MET A 30 5.73 22.91 1.86
CA MET A 30 5.81 21.72 2.73
C MET A 30 6.29 22.13 4.13
N ASN A 31 5.44 21.94 5.14
CA ASN A 31 5.81 22.15 6.54
C ASN A 31 7.01 21.25 6.89
N PRO A 32 8.12 21.79 7.42
CA PRO A 32 9.19 20.97 7.96
C PRO A 32 8.69 20.32 9.25
N PHE A 33 8.70 18.98 9.28
CA PHE A 33 8.51 18.22 10.53
C PHE A 33 9.56 18.64 11.56
N PRO A 34 9.22 18.72 12.86
CA PRO A 34 10.19 19.05 13.90
C PRO A 34 11.27 17.96 13.97
N ALA A 35 12.53 18.39 13.96
CA ALA A 35 13.69 17.51 14.07
C ALA A 35 13.72 16.85 15.46
N ALA A 36 13.43 15.54 15.52
CA ALA A 36 13.66 14.74 16.72
C ALA A 36 15.16 14.41 16.84
N LYS A 37 15.68 14.37 18.07
CA LYS A 37 17.06 13.92 18.32
C LYS A 37 17.16 12.41 18.09
N PRO A 38 18.20 11.90 17.40
CA PRO A 38 18.40 10.47 17.22
C PRO A 38 18.73 9.81 18.57
N GLY A 39 17.80 9.00 19.09
CA GLY A 39 18.02 8.15 20.25
C GLY A 39 18.57 6.78 19.81
N ILE A 40 19.59 6.27 20.50
CA ILE A 40 20.10 4.91 20.30
C ILE A 40 19.05 3.94 20.83
N CYS A 41 18.53 3.07 19.96
CA CYS A 41 17.56 2.04 20.31
C CYS A 41 18.23 0.96 21.20
N THR A 42 17.90 0.85 22.50
CA THR A 42 18.47 -0.12 23.46
C THR A 42 17.70 -1.45 23.53
N GLU A 43 18.39 -2.56 23.82
CA GLU A 43 17.86 -3.94 23.76
C GLU A 43 16.78 -4.28 24.83
N ASP A 44 16.66 -3.49 25.90
CA ASP A 44 15.85 -3.87 27.08
C ASP A 44 14.32 -3.83 26.88
N ASP A 45 13.81 -3.22 25.81
CA ASP A 45 12.36 -3.12 25.53
C ASP A 45 11.74 -4.40 24.89
N GLN A 46 12.53 -5.45 24.62
CA GLN A 46 12.10 -6.58 23.78
C GLN A 46 11.54 -7.81 24.50
N LYS A 47 11.54 -7.85 25.84
CA LYS A 47 11.32 -9.10 26.59
C LYS A 47 9.85 -9.50 26.86
N SER A 48 8.87 -8.97 26.12
CA SER A 48 7.44 -9.20 26.38
C SER A 48 6.65 -9.76 25.18
N LYS A 49 6.25 -11.04 25.32
CA LYS A 49 5.20 -11.81 24.60
C LYS A 49 5.37 -12.03 23.08
N SER A 50 5.57 -13.31 22.70
CA SER A 50 5.56 -13.82 21.32
C SER A 50 4.25 -13.64 20.54
N TRP A 51 3.21 -13.07 21.18
CA TRP A 51 1.88 -12.85 20.62
C TRP A 51 1.56 -11.40 20.27
N ALA A 52 2.43 -10.45 20.62
CA ALA A 52 2.16 -9.05 20.34
C ALA A 52 2.40 -8.72 18.85
N VAL A 53 1.49 -7.97 18.24
CA VAL A 53 1.60 -7.45 16.86
C VAL A 53 2.90 -6.65 16.70
N PRO A 54 3.62 -6.75 15.57
CA PRO A 54 4.88 -6.04 15.33
C PRO A 54 4.65 -4.54 15.14
N ASP A 55 5.68 -3.75 15.39
CA ASP A 55 5.64 -2.30 15.11
C ASP A 55 5.79 -2.02 13.61
N VAL A 56 6.24 -3.01 12.83
CA VAL A 56 6.49 -2.87 11.40
C VAL A 56 5.95 -4.08 10.64
N ILE A 57 5.20 -3.78 9.59
CA ILE A 57 4.70 -4.74 8.63
C ILE A 57 5.20 -4.35 7.26
N ILE A 58 5.77 -5.32 6.55
CA ILE A 58 6.19 -5.14 5.16
C ILE A 58 5.38 -6.07 4.28
N GLN A 59 4.70 -5.49 3.30
CA GLN A 59 3.95 -6.16 2.27
C GLN A 59 4.77 -6.15 0.97
N TRP A 60 5.13 -7.34 0.47
CA TRP A 60 5.80 -7.51 -0.82
C TRP A 60 4.98 -8.36 -1.79
N GLY A 61 5.17 -8.17 -3.07
CA GLY A 61 4.70 -9.13 -4.07
C GLY A 61 4.97 -8.63 -5.46
N ASP A 62 4.90 -9.51 -6.44
CA ASP A 62 5.06 -9.11 -7.83
C ASP A 62 3.96 -8.14 -8.26
N ARG A 63 4.25 -7.30 -9.25
CA ARG A 63 3.22 -6.44 -9.84
C ARG A 63 2.07 -7.31 -10.33
N ARG A 64 0.84 -6.83 -10.12
CA ARG A 64 -0.42 -7.53 -10.49
C ARG A 64 -0.76 -8.79 -9.66
N SER A 65 -0.08 -9.07 -8.55
CA SER A 65 -0.45 -10.15 -7.61
C SER A 65 -1.40 -9.70 -6.47
N ALA A 66 -2.23 -8.67 -6.72
CA ALA A 66 -3.14 -8.09 -5.72
C ALA A 66 -2.49 -7.55 -4.42
N THR A 67 -1.21 -7.14 -4.47
CA THR A 67 -0.48 -6.50 -3.36
C THR A 67 -1.24 -5.35 -2.69
N THR A 68 -1.90 -4.49 -3.48
CA THR A 68 -2.68 -3.36 -2.95
C THR A 68 -3.84 -3.82 -2.05
N LEU A 69 -4.47 -4.96 -2.35
CA LEU A 69 -5.55 -5.48 -1.51
C LEU A 69 -5.02 -5.94 -0.16
N GLN A 70 -3.95 -6.76 -0.16
CA GLN A 70 -3.32 -7.20 1.09
C GLN A 70 -2.79 -6.00 1.89
N PHE A 71 -2.15 -5.03 1.25
CA PHE A 71 -1.68 -3.81 1.91
C PHE A 71 -2.80 -3.03 2.60
N GLN A 72 -3.96 -2.91 1.95
CA GLN A 72 -5.13 -2.25 2.52
C GLN A 72 -5.72 -3.01 3.71
N THR A 73 -5.80 -4.34 3.60
CA THR A 73 -6.18 -5.20 4.72
C THR A 73 -5.23 -5.03 5.91
N LEU A 74 -3.92 -4.97 5.67
CA LEU A 74 -2.91 -4.80 6.72
C LEU A 74 -3.00 -3.42 7.38
N CYS A 75 -3.23 -2.36 6.61
CA CYS A 75 -3.45 -1.02 7.13
C CYS A 75 -4.70 -0.93 8.01
N ALA A 76 -5.81 -1.50 7.55
CA ALA A 76 -7.06 -1.52 8.31
C ALA A 76 -6.92 -2.37 9.58
N ALA A 77 -6.28 -3.54 9.51
CA ALA A 77 -6.01 -4.37 10.67
C ALA A 77 -5.11 -3.67 11.69
N MET A 78 -4.05 -2.99 11.24
CA MET A 78 -3.16 -2.23 12.13
C MET A 78 -3.90 -1.09 12.81
N LEU A 79 -4.77 -0.36 12.09
CA LEU A 79 -5.62 0.68 12.67
C LEU A 79 -6.54 0.12 13.76
N LEU A 80 -7.18 -1.03 13.51
CA LEU A 80 -8.07 -1.67 14.48
C LEU A 80 -7.33 -2.18 15.73
N MET A 81 -6.09 -2.67 15.57
CA MET A 81 -5.26 -3.12 16.68
C MET A 81 -4.79 -1.96 17.58
N HIS A 82 -4.69 -0.76 17.01
CA HIS A 82 -4.20 0.44 17.67
C HIS A 82 -5.26 1.55 17.66
N SER A 83 -6.54 1.18 17.85
CA SER A 83 -7.68 2.10 17.79
C SER A 83 -7.65 3.19 18.86
N SER A 84 -6.92 2.98 19.96
CA SER A 84 -6.69 3.99 21.00
C SER A 84 -5.65 5.05 20.63
N GLU A 85 -4.84 4.81 19.59
CA GLU A 85 -3.76 5.70 19.13
C GLU A 85 -3.66 5.72 17.59
N PRO A 86 -4.76 6.01 16.88
CA PRO A 86 -4.86 5.83 15.43
C PRO A 86 -3.90 6.72 14.64
N GLU A 87 -3.50 7.87 15.20
CA GLU A 87 -2.52 8.80 14.63
C GLU A 87 -1.11 8.20 14.52
N LYS A 88 -0.83 7.13 15.27
CA LYS A 88 0.47 6.46 15.26
C LYS A 88 0.56 5.37 14.18
N VAL A 89 -0.55 5.05 13.52
CA VAL A 89 -0.59 4.07 12.42
C VAL A 89 -0.25 4.76 11.11
N ILE A 90 0.88 4.35 10.51
CA ILE A 90 1.41 4.94 9.28
C ILE A 90 1.43 3.90 8.18
N CYS A 91 0.72 4.21 7.09
CA CYS A 91 0.67 3.38 5.91
C CYS A 91 1.33 4.04 4.72
N HIS A 92 2.32 3.39 4.13
CA HIS A 92 3.13 3.99 3.07
C HIS A 92 3.51 3.02 1.95
N TYR A 93 3.65 3.56 0.73
CA TYR A 93 4.23 2.83 -0.38
C TYR A 93 5.72 3.14 -0.51
N TRP A 94 6.53 2.10 -0.39
CA TRP A 94 7.97 2.19 -0.47
C TRP A 94 8.49 1.77 -1.84
N ASN A 95 9.25 2.66 -2.48
CA ASN A 95 9.88 2.45 -3.78
C ASN A 95 11.33 1.93 -3.71
N GLY A 96 11.87 1.71 -2.51
CA GLY A 96 13.19 1.13 -2.29
C GLY A 96 14.36 2.12 -2.19
N THR A 97 14.17 3.43 -2.42
CA THR A 97 15.32 4.35 -2.52
C THR A 97 15.56 5.25 -1.31
N ILE A 98 14.56 5.55 -0.46
CA ILE A 98 14.73 6.63 0.55
C ILE A 98 13.89 6.38 1.81
N VAL A 99 14.20 5.34 2.60
CA VAL A 99 13.61 5.26 3.95
C VAL A 99 14.58 4.79 5.03
N TRP A 100 15.86 4.59 4.69
CA TRP A 100 16.85 4.21 5.68
C TRP A 100 17.11 5.31 6.69
N ASP A 101 17.44 6.50 6.19
CA ASP A 101 17.66 7.64 7.08
C ASP A 101 16.37 7.98 7.82
N VAL A 102 15.18 7.91 7.22
CA VAL A 102 13.94 8.29 7.95
C VAL A 102 13.50 7.24 8.98
N LEU A 103 13.62 5.93 8.70
CA LEU A 103 13.24 4.87 9.65
C LEU A 103 14.31 4.59 10.71
N LEU A 104 15.59 4.85 10.41
CA LEU A 104 16.71 4.63 11.34
C LEU A 104 17.13 5.90 12.09
N SER A 105 17.10 7.09 11.47
CA SER A 105 17.49 8.34 12.18
C SER A 105 16.43 8.83 13.14
N ASN A 106 15.15 8.52 12.86
CA ASN A 106 14.08 8.69 13.81
C ASN A 106 13.64 7.30 14.27
N CYS A 107 14.23 6.79 15.36
CA CYS A 107 13.56 5.80 16.21
C CYS A 107 12.24 6.44 16.69
N TYR A 108 11.21 6.53 15.82
CA TYR A 108 9.85 6.96 16.17
C TYR A 108 9.23 5.84 17.01
N PHE A 109 9.72 5.72 18.24
CA PHE A 109 9.17 4.86 19.25
C PHE A 109 7.68 5.13 19.37
N GLY A 110 6.90 4.05 19.40
CA GLY A 110 5.45 4.11 19.48
C GLY A 110 4.72 4.33 18.17
N THR A 111 5.36 4.28 17.00
CA THR A 111 4.64 4.30 15.70
C THR A 111 4.54 2.91 15.06
N TYR A 112 3.40 2.64 14.42
CA TYR A 112 3.07 1.37 13.79
C TYR A 112 3.07 1.52 12.28
N TRP A 113 4.01 0.86 11.60
CA TRP A 113 4.23 1.04 10.17
C TRP A 113 3.70 -0.13 9.36
N VAL A 114 2.97 0.17 8.29
CA VAL A 114 2.62 -0.78 7.24
C VAL A 114 3.20 -0.24 5.94
N MET A 115 4.16 -0.96 5.36
CA MET A 115 4.87 -0.57 4.16
C MET A 115 4.57 -1.53 3.02
N LYS A 116 4.28 -1.01 1.83
CA LYS A 116 4.14 -1.81 0.60
C LYS A 116 5.31 -1.59 -0.34
N THR A 117 5.91 -2.66 -0.86
CA THR A 117 6.96 -2.58 -1.87
C THR A 117 6.82 -3.67 -2.92
N HIS A 118 7.42 -3.42 -4.08
CA HIS A 118 7.61 -4.42 -5.14
C HIS A 118 9.08 -4.80 -5.32
N ASN A 119 9.99 -4.24 -4.51
CA ASN A 119 11.43 -4.44 -4.61
C ASN A 119 11.89 -5.46 -3.56
N SER A 120 12.21 -6.69 -3.98
CA SER A 120 12.66 -7.76 -3.08
C SER A 120 14.04 -7.50 -2.48
N THR A 121 14.93 -6.81 -3.21
CA THR A 121 16.23 -6.37 -2.67
C THR A 121 16.02 -5.39 -1.52
N ALA A 122 15.10 -4.43 -1.66
CA ALA A 122 14.76 -3.52 -0.57
C ALA A 122 14.27 -4.28 0.68
N VAL A 123 13.47 -5.33 0.53
CA VAL A 123 13.04 -6.18 1.65
C VAL A 123 14.22 -6.88 2.34
N ARG A 124 15.14 -7.47 1.56
CA ARG A 124 16.34 -8.13 2.08
C ARG A 124 17.23 -7.17 2.84
N ASP A 125 17.48 -6.02 2.23
CA ASP A 125 18.27 -4.97 2.83
C ASP A 125 17.59 -4.56 4.15
N PHE A 126 16.25 -4.37 4.15
CA PHE A 126 15.43 -4.04 5.36
C PHE A 126 15.70 -4.97 6.51
N ALA A 127 15.59 -6.27 6.27
CA ALA A 127 15.77 -7.25 7.32
C ALA A 127 17.20 -7.31 7.86
N SER A 128 18.21 -6.88 7.10
CA SER A 128 19.61 -6.94 7.53
C SER A 128 20.02 -5.83 8.49
N VAL A 129 19.28 -4.71 8.53
CA VAL A 129 19.63 -3.54 9.36
C VAL A 129 18.67 -3.26 10.51
N THR A 130 17.59 -4.02 10.62
CA THR A 130 16.58 -3.82 11.67
C THR A 130 17.03 -4.46 12.98
N PHE A 131 17.93 -3.80 13.68
CA PHE A 131 18.34 -4.20 15.02
C PHE A 131 17.16 -3.99 15.98
N GLY A 132 16.63 -5.08 16.52
CA GLY A 132 15.72 -5.06 17.66
C GLY A 132 14.24 -4.75 17.41
N ARG A 133 13.82 -4.47 16.17
CA ARG A 133 12.39 -4.29 15.86
C ARG A 133 11.73 -5.61 15.48
N ARG A 134 10.51 -5.81 15.98
CA ARG A 134 9.66 -6.93 15.56
C ARG A 134 9.03 -6.56 14.22
N ILE A 135 9.31 -7.35 13.19
CA ILE A 135 8.82 -7.12 11.83
C ILE A 135 8.06 -8.36 11.36
N TRP A 136 6.89 -8.17 10.76
CA TRP A 136 6.23 -9.21 9.98
C TRP A 136 6.30 -8.91 8.50
N PHE A 137 6.75 -9.92 7.75
CA PHE A 137 6.72 -9.90 6.30
C PHE A 137 5.46 -10.59 5.79
N PHE A 138 4.67 -9.89 4.99
CA PHE A 138 3.52 -10.40 4.27
C PHE A 138 3.85 -10.38 2.79
N ALA A 139 3.33 -11.37 2.08
CA ALA A 139 3.51 -11.42 0.65
C ALA A 139 2.25 -11.79 -0.12
N THR A 140 2.25 -11.45 -1.41
CA THR A 140 1.30 -11.99 -2.38
C THR A 140 2.01 -12.80 -3.46
N ALA A 141 1.31 -13.80 -4.00
CA ALA A 141 1.83 -14.69 -5.03
C ALA A 141 0.78 -14.99 -6.12
N MET A 142 1.24 -15.22 -7.35
CA MET A 142 0.35 -15.53 -8.48
C MET A 142 -0.26 -16.92 -8.37
N SER A 143 0.48 -17.88 -7.81
CA SER A 143 0.02 -19.25 -7.62
C SER A 143 0.43 -19.81 -6.24
N THR A 144 -0.12 -20.98 -5.90
CA THR A 144 0.29 -21.75 -4.72
C THR A 144 1.71 -22.31 -4.86
N TRP A 145 2.20 -22.46 -6.09
CA TRP A 145 3.57 -22.87 -6.36
C TRP A 145 4.52 -21.72 -6.05
N ASP A 146 4.28 -20.54 -6.62
CA ASP A 146 5.11 -19.34 -6.38
C ASP A 146 5.16 -19.00 -4.89
N ALA A 147 4.05 -19.18 -4.16
CA ALA A 147 3.96 -18.94 -2.73
C ALA A 147 5.02 -19.70 -1.91
N GLN A 148 5.41 -20.90 -2.34
CA GLN A 148 6.41 -21.72 -1.64
C GLN A 148 7.83 -21.14 -1.78
N PHE A 149 8.09 -20.40 -2.85
CA PHE A 149 9.41 -19.81 -3.11
C PHE A 149 9.56 -18.41 -2.53
N VAL A 150 8.47 -17.75 -2.11
CA VAL A 150 8.52 -16.38 -1.58
C VAL A 150 9.52 -16.24 -0.43
N PRO A 151 9.57 -17.11 0.60
CA PRO A 151 10.56 -16.97 1.67
C PRO A 151 12.00 -17.03 1.16
N TRP A 152 12.27 -17.86 0.16
CA TRP A 152 13.59 -17.96 -0.46
C TRP A 152 13.94 -16.71 -1.27
N VAL A 153 12.99 -16.18 -2.05
CA VAL A 153 13.15 -14.93 -2.82
C VAL A 153 13.46 -13.75 -1.90
N LEU A 154 12.75 -13.66 -0.77
CA LEU A 154 12.90 -12.57 0.18
C LEU A 154 14.05 -12.77 1.17
N GLY A 155 14.59 -13.98 1.30
CA GLY A 155 15.66 -14.29 2.26
C GLY A 155 15.26 -14.08 3.73
N VAL A 156 13.95 -14.04 4.03
CA VAL A 156 13.41 -13.76 5.37
C VAL A 156 12.18 -14.62 5.65
N PRO A 157 11.89 -14.93 6.93
CA PRO A 157 10.64 -15.59 7.30
C PRO A 157 9.41 -14.75 6.92
N VAL A 158 8.47 -15.36 6.19
CA VAL A 158 7.23 -14.71 5.76
C VAL A 158 6.08 -15.17 6.65
N LYS A 159 5.38 -14.22 7.26
CA LYS A 159 4.25 -14.45 8.16
C LYS A 159 3.05 -15.04 7.44
N TYR A 160 2.74 -14.53 6.25
CA TYR A 160 1.58 -14.96 5.47
C TYR A 160 1.77 -14.65 3.98
N VAL A 161 1.42 -15.61 3.12
CA VAL A 161 1.42 -15.44 1.67
C VAL A 161 -0.02 -15.58 1.14
N GLN A 162 -0.54 -14.50 0.56
CA GLN A 162 -1.85 -14.47 -0.08
C GLN A 162 -1.72 -14.82 -1.57
N THR A 163 -2.36 -15.89 -2.01
CA THR A 163 -2.35 -16.26 -3.43
C THR A 163 -3.51 -15.65 -4.20
N MET A 164 -3.30 -15.39 -5.50
CA MET A 164 -4.39 -14.98 -6.41
C MET A 164 -5.51 -16.02 -6.48
N ARG A 165 -5.19 -17.31 -6.31
CA ARG A 165 -6.17 -18.41 -6.25
C ARG A 165 -7.07 -18.29 -5.01
N GLN A 166 -6.51 -18.03 -3.83
CA GLN A 166 -7.33 -17.81 -2.63
C GLN A 166 -8.20 -16.56 -2.80
N LEU A 167 -7.63 -15.49 -3.34
CA LEU A 167 -8.36 -14.25 -3.55
C LEU A 167 -9.52 -14.43 -4.54
N SER A 168 -9.34 -15.18 -5.63
CA SER A 168 -10.42 -15.41 -6.60
C SER A 168 -11.55 -16.28 -6.04
N LEU A 169 -11.25 -17.18 -5.10
CA LEU A 169 -12.24 -18.03 -4.45
C LEU A 169 -13.00 -17.32 -3.32
N LYS A 170 -12.30 -16.49 -2.53
CA LYS A 170 -12.86 -15.86 -1.33
C LYS A 170 -13.32 -14.42 -1.55
N GLY A 171 -12.85 -13.75 -2.59
CA GLY A 171 -13.08 -12.33 -2.80
C GLY A 171 -12.62 -11.52 -1.58
N TYR A 172 -13.44 -10.58 -1.12
CA TYR A 172 -13.12 -9.78 0.08
C TYR A 172 -13.13 -10.59 1.38
N PHE A 173 -13.79 -11.76 1.44
CA PHE A 173 -13.79 -12.62 2.64
C PHE A 173 -12.41 -13.21 2.95
N ILE A 174 -11.41 -13.06 2.08
CA ILE A 174 -10.03 -13.45 2.40
C ILE A 174 -9.50 -12.75 3.68
N VAL A 175 -10.10 -11.63 4.06
CA VAL A 175 -9.74 -10.88 5.27
C VAL A 175 -10.01 -11.67 6.56
N THR A 176 -10.86 -12.70 6.55
CA THR A 176 -11.08 -13.56 7.72
C THR A 176 -9.83 -14.34 8.12
N GLU A 177 -8.88 -14.55 7.20
CA GLU A 177 -7.59 -15.18 7.52
C GLU A 177 -6.74 -14.28 8.44
N TYR A 178 -6.97 -12.97 8.41
CA TYR A 178 -6.20 -12.00 9.20
C TYR A 178 -6.65 -11.95 10.66
N GLN A 179 -7.88 -12.39 10.98
CA GLN A 179 -8.37 -12.45 12.35
C GLN A 179 -7.42 -13.23 13.25
N ARG A 180 -7.05 -14.46 12.85
CA ARG A 180 -6.14 -15.31 13.62
C ARG A 180 -4.70 -14.81 13.62
N ILE A 181 -4.28 -14.16 12.54
CA ILE A 181 -2.91 -13.64 12.41
C ILE A 181 -2.66 -12.48 13.38
N PHE A 182 -3.66 -11.59 13.50
CA PHE A 182 -3.57 -10.39 14.33
C PHE A 182 -4.21 -10.54 15.71
N GLY A 183 -5.02 -11.59 15.93
CA GLY A 183 -5.82 -11.72 17.14
C GLY A 183 -6.98 -10.73 17.21
N LEU A 184 -7.59 -10.39 16.06
CA LEU A 184 -8.74 -9.49 16.02
C LEU A 184 -9.93 -10.14 16.73
N SER A 185 -10.63 -9.36 17.55
CA SER A 185 -11.95 -9.73 18.07
C SER A 185 -12.96 -9.90 16.94
N ASP A 186 -14.09 -10.56 17.22
CA ASP A 186 -15.16 -10.72 16.25
C ASP A 186 -15.73 -9.37 15.80
N ASP A 187 -15.83 -8.39 16.71
CA ASP A 187 -16.23 -7.01 16.41
C ASP A 187 -15.25 -6.33 15.44
N GLN A 188 -13.95 -6.40 15.72
CA GLN A 188 -12.93 -5.86 14.81
C GLN A 188 -12.93 -6.55 13.44
N LEU A 189 -13.16 -7.87 13.40
CA LEU A 189 -13.29 -8.59 12.14
C LEU A 189 -14.52 -8.12 11.36
N GLU A 190 -15.65 -7.87 12.02
CA GLU A 190 -16.86 -7.33 11.39
C GLU A 190 -16.58 -5.95 10.78
N VAL A 191 -15.90 -5.06 11.52
CA VAL A 191 -15.49 -3.74 11.02
C VAL A 191 -14.57 -3.87 9.79
N LEU A 192 -13.59 -4.77 9.84
CA LEU A 192 -12.69 -5.03 8.73
C LEU A 192 -13.42 -5.58 7.49
N LEU A 193 -14.34 -6.54 7.68
CA LEU A 193 -15.16 -7.10 6.61
C LEU A 193 -16.05 -6.05 5.97
N GLN A 194 -16.71 -5.21 6.78
CA GLN A 194 -17.58 -4.14 6.30
C GLN A 194 -16.80 -3.16 5.41
N TYR A 195 -15.63 -2.70 5.88
CA TYR A 195 -14.75 -1.83 5.10
C TYR A 195 -14.28 -2.50 3.81
N MET A 196 -13.69 -3.69 3.91
CA MET A 196 -13.09 -4.38 2.78
C MET A 196 -14.12 -4.78 1.72
N ARG A 197 -15.36 -5.06 2.10
CA ARG A 197 -16.46 -5.31 1.15
C ARG A 197 -16.64 -4.15 0.17
N TYR A 198 -16.81 -2.94 0.70
CA TYR A 198 -17.07 -1.77 -0.15
C TYR A 198 -15.81 -1.28 -0.85
N TRP A 199 -14.68 -1.23 -0.14
CA TRP A 199 -13.40 -0.82 -0.73
C TRP A 199 -12.97 -1.75 -1.87
N HIS A 200 -13.16 -3.07 -1.72
CA HIS A 200 -12.86 -4.06 -2.77
C HIS A 200 -13.64 -3.80 -4.06
N THR A 201 -14.92 -3.43 -3.95
CA THR A 201 -15.73 -3.02 -5.11
C THR A 201 -15.16 -1.75 -5.73
N LEU A 202 -14.90 -0.70 -4.94
CA LEU A 202 -14.39 0.57 -5.48
C LEU A 202 -13.05 0.42 -6.19
N ARG A 203 -12.09 -0.35 -5.65
CA ARG A 203 -10.80 -0.53 -6.33
C ARG A 203 -10.90 -1.26 -7.69
N GLN A 204 -11.99 -1.98 -7.94
CA GLN A 204 -12.24 -2.63 -9.24
C GLN A 204 -13.06 -1.74 -10.16
N CYS A 205 -13.94 -0.90 -9.62
CA CYS A 205 -14.91 -0.14 -10.39
C CYS A 205 -14.58 1.35 -10.54
N CYS A 206 -13.60 1.86 -9.79
CA CYS A 206 -13.35 3.28 -9.68
C CYS A 206 -11.84 3.58 -9.66
N GLY A 207 -11.48 4.76 -10.16
CA GLY A 207 -10.10 5.26 -10.15
C GLY A 207 -9.19 4.74 -11.26
N ARG A 208 -7.92 5.12 -11.17
CA ARG A 208 -6.90 4.86 -12.19
C ARG A 208 -6.58 3.38 -12.35
N GLN A 209 -6.78 2.60 -11.30
CA GLN A 209 -6.53 1.14 -11.29
C GLN A 209 -7.80 0.29 -11.41
N MET A 210 -8.92 0.89 -11.85
CA MET A 210 -10.14 0.13 -12.14
C MET A 210 -9.93 -0.95 -13.21
N SER A 211 -10.86 -1.90 -13.28
CA SER A 211 -10.94 -2.91 -14.34
C SER A 211 -10.93 -2.28 -15.73
N PHE A 212 -10.12 -2.84 -16.63
CA PHE A 212 -10.15 -2.48 -18.04
C PHE A 212 -11.52 -2.76 -18.66
N ASP A 213 -12.14 -3.89 -18.34
CA ASP A 213 -13.46 -4.25 -18.85
C ASP A 213 -14.51 -3.20 -18.50
N PHE A 214 -14.50 -2.71 -17.25
CA PHE A 214 -15.41 -1.65 -16.82
C PHE A 214 -15.08 -0.33 -17.50
N ARG A 215 -13.80 0.06 -17.53
CA ARG A 215 -13.35 1.29 -18.20
C ARG A 215 -13.80 1.33 -19.66
N PHE A 216 -13.62 0.25 -20.41
CA PHE A 216 -14.06 0.17 -21.80
C PHE A 216 -15.58 0.20 -21.96
N SER A 217 -16.33 -0.32 -20.98
CA SER A 217 -17.79 -0.21 -20.98
C SER A 217 -18.28 1.25 -20.88
N LEU A 218 -17.61 2.09 -20.07
CA LEU A 218 -17.91 3.52 -19.96
C LEU A 218 -17.62 4.29 -21.26
N LEU A 219 -16.71 3.77 -22.08
CA LEU A 219 -16.34 4.36 -23.37
C LEU A 219 -17.22 3.86 -24.53
N ASN A 220 -18.25 3.05 -24.24
CA ASN A 220 -19.07 2.37 -25.23
C ASN A 220 -18.23 1.57 -26.26
N ARG A 221 -17.16 0.92 -25.80
CA ARG A 221 -16.27 0.12 -26.64
C ARG A 221 -16.45 -1.36 -26.39
N THR A 222 -16.26 -2.15 -27.45
CA THR A 222 -16.18 -3.60 -27.38
C THR A 222 -14.80 -4.01 -26.89
N TRP A 223 -14.73 -4.62 -25.71
CA TRP A 223 -13.55 -5.29 -25.19
C TRP A 223 -13.89 -6.74 -24.88
N ARG A 224 -12.89 -7.61 -24.70
CA ARG A 224 -13.08 -9.00 -24.27
C ARG A 224 -13.61 -9.03 -22.84
N ARG A 225 -14.91 -8.77 -22.68
CA ARG A 225 -15.58 -8.82 -21.38
C ARG A 225 -15.45 -10.22 -20.82
N HIS A 226 -14.96 -10.32 -19.60
CA HIS A 226 -15.07 -11.55 -18.83
C HIS A 226 -16.56 -11.95 -18.77
N LYS A 227 -16.84 -13.24 -19.02
CA LYS A 227 -18.20 -13.79 -18.91
C LYS A 227 -18.69 -13.58 -17.47
N LYS A 228 -20.00 -13.38 -17.27
CA LYS A 228 -20.59 -13.25 -15.92
C LYS A 228 -20.28 -14.43 -14.99
N SER A 229 -20.01 -15.62 -15.54
CA SER A 229 -19.60 -16.82 -14.80
C SER A 229 -18.10 -16.87 -14.47
N SER A 230 -17.30 -15.93 -14.97
CA SER A 230 -15.87 -15.86 -14.69
C SER A 230 -15.63 -15.28 -13.30
N SER A 231 -14.69 -15.85 -12.56
CA SER A 231 -14.20 -15.28 -11.29
C SER A 231 -13.48 -13.93 -11.46
N MET A 232 -13.17 -13.53 -12.71
CA MET A 232 -12.60 -12.22 -13.03
C MET A 232 -13.67 -11.16 -13.35
N TYR A 233 -14.94 -11.55 -13.37
CA TYR A 233 -16.03 -10.61 -13.59
C TYR A 233 -16.27 -9.75 -12.34
N HIS A 234 -16.13 -8.44 -12.50
CA HIS A 234 -16.17 -7.46 -11.41
C HIS A 234 -17.59 -6.91 -11.10
N ALA A 235 -18.57 -7.16 -11.99
CA ALA A 235 -19.96 -6.74 -11.83
C ALA A 235 -20.16 -5.24 -11.52
N CYS A 236 -19.31 -4.36 -12.06
CA CYS A 236 -19.33 -2.93 -11.70
C CYS A 236 -20.61 -2.23 -12.17
N GLU A 237 -21.21 -2.71 -13.25
CA GLU A 237 -22.49 -2.27 -13.79
C GLU A 237 -23.69 -2.60 -12.88
N ALA A 238 -23.53 -3.49 -11.91
CA ALA A 238 -24.60 -3.87 -10.98
C ALA A 238 -24.65 -2.98 -9.73
N TYR A 239 -23.67 -2.10 -9.53
CA TYR A 239 -23.57 -1.27 -8.34
C TYR A 239 -23.85 0.20 -8.65
N ASP A 240 -24.58 0.87 -7.74
CA ASP A 240 -24.49 2.33 -7.63
C ASP A 240 -23.15 2.68 -6.99
N ILE A 241 -22.16 3.02 -7.82
CA ILE A 241 -20.80 3.31 -7.37
C ILE A 241 -20.75 4.49 -6.40
N GLY A 242 -21.62 5.48 -6.55
CA GLY A 242 -21.71 6.61 -5.63
C GLY A 242 -22.23 6.16 -4.25
N ALA A 243 -23.23 5.28 -4.22
CA ALA A 243 -23.71 4.68 -2.98
C ALA A 243 -22.64 3.81 -2.30
N VAL A 244 -21.86 3.04 -3.07
CA VAL A 244 -20.75 2.24 -2.53
C VAL A 244 -19.65 3.14 -1.93
N GLU A 245 -19.32 4.27 -2.56
CA GLU A 245 -18.36 5.24 -2.00
C GLU A 245 -18.85 5.82 -0.67
N ARG A 246 -20.11 6.28 -0.62
CA ARG A 246 -20.71 6.75 0.64
C ARG A 246 -20.73 5.64 1.70
N ALA A 247 -20.97 4.39 1.29
CA ALA A 247 -20.94 3.26 2.20
C ALA A 247 -19.54 3.03 2.78
N VAL A 248 -18.45 3.11 2.00
CA VAL A 248 -17.06 3.07 2.53
C VAL A 248 -16.85 4.16 3.58
N MET A 249 -17.22 5.40 3.24
CA MET A 249 -17.01 6.56 4.11
C MET A 249 -17.77 6.47 5.43
N ASN A 250 -18.90 5.76 5.44
CA ASN A 250 -19.74 5.53 6.61
C ASN A 250 -19.42 4.22 7.36
N THR A 251 -18.33 3.53 7.00
CA THR A 251 -17.90 2.34 7.77
C THR A 251 -17.39 2.74 9.15
N ARG A 252 -17.53 1.83 10.12
CA ARG A 252 -16.99 2.02 11.48
C ARG A 252 -15.48 2.30 11.45
N LEU A 253 -14.74 1.63 10.55
CA LEU A 253 -13.30 1.85 10.36
C LEU A 253 -12.98 3.33 10.09
N ILE A 254 -13.77 4.00 9.25
CA ILE A 254 -13.53 5.40 8.85
C ILE A 254 -14.11 6.38 9.85
N THR A 255 -15.26 6.06 10.46
CA THR A 255 -16.04 7.00 11.29
C THR A 255 -15.65 6.99 12.76
N GLU A 256 -15.17 5.86 13.30
CA GLU A 256 -14.83 5.74 14.72
C GLU A 256 -13.39 6.17 15.05
N HIS A 257 -12.55 6.41 14.04
CA HIS A 257 -11.15 6.82 14.23
C HIS A 257 -10.95 8.28 13.87
N ALA A 258 -10.46 9.08 14.83
CA ALA A 258 -10.22 10.52 14.66
C ALA A 258 -9.22 10.82 13.54
N VAL A 259 -8.22 9.95 13.37
CA VAL A 259 -7.23 10.00 12.29
C VAL A 259 -7.28 8.67 11.55
N VAL A 260 -7.35 8.73 10.23
CA VAL A 260 -7.36 7.54 9.37
C VAL A 260 -6.23 7.69 8.37
N PRO A 261 -5.33 6.69 8.23
CA PRO A 261 -4.30 6.70 7.21
C PRO A 261 -4.89 7.00 5.83
N TYR A 262 -4.33 8.00 5.13
CA TYR A 262 -4.89 8.51 3.86
C TYR A 262 -5.15 7.40 2.82
N VAL A 263 -4.34 6.33 2.84
CA VAL A 263 -4.50 5.20 1.93
C VAL A 263 -5.86 4.51 2.08
N LEU A 264 -6.43 4.48 3.29
CA LEU A 264 -7.71 3.83 3.58
C LEU A 264 -8.91 4.65 3.04
N LYS A 265 -8.66 5.89 2.60
CA LYS A 265 -9.66 6.76 1.97
C LYS A 265 -9.50 6.84 0.45
N ARG A 266 -8.78 5.89 -0.19
CA ARG A 266 -8.50 5.92 -1.63
C ARG A 266 -8.64 4.55 -2.29
N ALA A 267 -9.07 4.53 -3.55
CA ALA A 267 -9.12 3.30 -4.35
C ALA A 267 -7.72 2.77 -4.71
N SER A 268 -6.77 3.68 -4.94
CA SER A 268 -5.36 3.38 -5.11
C SER A 268 -4.47 4.55 -4.65
N LEU A 269 -3.16 4.33 -4.61
CA LEU A 269 -2.18 5.33 -4.14
C LEU A 269 -2.09 6.58 -5.04
N ILE A 270 -2.57 6.48 -6.28
CA ILE A 270 -2.51 7.55 -7.29
C ILE A 270 -3.87 8.19 -7.55
N ASP A 271 -4.87 7.84 -6.74
CA ASP A 271 -6.22 8.35 -6.80
C ASP A 271 -6.44 9.46 -5.77
N GLY A 272 -7.52 10.23 -5.96
CA GLY A 272 -8.00 11.19 -4.97
C GLY A 272 -8.70 10.50 -3.80
N GLU A 273 -8.93 11.26 -2.74
CA GLU A 273 -9.65 10.76 -1.57
C GLU A 273 -11.15 10.66 -1.83
N PHE A 274 -11.73 9.60 -1.28
CA PHE A 274 -13.17 9.43 -1.23
C PHE A 274 -13.77 10.59 -0.42
N ASN A 275 -14.81 11.18 -0.99
CA ASN A 275 -15.57 12.27 -0.40
C ASN A 275 -17.09 12.06 -0.54
N GLY A 276 -17.50 10.86 -0.96
CA GLY A 276 -18.89 10.49 -1.23
C GLY A 276 -19.36 10.79 -2.66
N THR A 277 -18.52 11.46 -3.46
CA THR A 277 -18.80 11.82 -4.86
C THR A 277 -17.61 11.62 -5.80
N TRP A 278 -16.42 11.30 -5.27
CA TRP A 278 -15.18 11.25 -6.04
C TRP A 278 -15.24 10.20 -7.15
N CYS A 279 -15.81 9.03 -6.87
CA CYS A 279 -15.93 7.98 -7.86
C CYS A 279 -16.92 8.35 -8.96
N THR A 280 -18.07 8.92 -8.63
CA THR A 280 -19.03 9.40 -9.64
C THR A 280 -18.40 10.48 -10.53
N TRP A 281 -17.68 11.43 -9.93
CA TRP A 281 -16.92 12.43 -10.66
C TRP A 281 -15.87 11.78 -11.58
N TYR A 282 -15.07 10.85 -11.08
CA TYR A 282 -14.00 10.20 -11.84
C TYR A 282 -14.55 9.41 -13.03
N LEU A 283 -15.65 8.67 -12.85
CA LEU A 283 -16.30 7.91 -13.93
C LEU A 283 -16.83 8.82 -15.04
N ARG A 284 -17.39 9.99 -14.67
CA ARG A 284 -17.79 11.03 -15.64
C ARG A 284 -16.59 11.53 -16.45
N GLN A 285 -15.45 11.76 -15.80
CA GLN A 285 -14.22 12.17 -16.50
C GLN A 285 -13.74 11.10 -17.48
N VAL A 286 -13.73 9.84 -17.07
CA VAL A 286 -13.33 8.72 -17.94
C VAL A 286 -14.17 8.67 -19.21
N ALA A 287 -15.50 8.76 -19.07
CA ALA A 287 -16.42 8.74 -20.21
C ALA A 287 -16.24 9.96 -21.12
N CYS A 288 -16.20 11.16 -20.53
CA CYS A 288 -16.16 12.42 -21.27
C CYS A 288 -14.81 12.65 -21.98
N GLN A 289 -13.70 12.44 -21.28
CA GLN A 289 -12.34 12.65 -21.81
C GLN A 289 -11.79 11.42 -22.55
N LYS A 290 -12.59 10.35 -22.66
CA LYS A 290 -12.21 9.09 -23.33
C LYS A 290 -10.91 8.47 -22.79
N LEU A 291 -10.77 8.38 -21.47
CA LEU A 291 -9.55 7.93 -20.81
C LEU A 291 -9.37 6.40 -20.90
N GLU A 292 -8.65 5.91 -21.91
CA GLU A 292 -8.47 4.47 -22.17
C GLU A 292 -7.47 3.77 -21.22
N GLY A 293 -6.40 4.46 -20.85
CA GLY A 293 -5.32 3.91 -20.02
C GLY A 293 -5.49 4.18 -18.52
N GLN A 294 -4.43 3.93 -17.73
CA GLN A 294 -4.40 4.26 -16.28
C GLN A 294 -4.14 5.77 -16.04
N TRP A 295 -4.61 6.61 -16.96
CA TRP A 295 -4.46 8.05 -16.94
C TRP A 295 -5.46 8.68 -15.95
N GLY A 296 -5.02 9.75 -15.30
CA GLY A 296 -5.91 10.61 -14.52
C GLY A 296 -6.66 11.59 -15.44
N PRO A 297 -7.78 12.15 -14.99
CA PRO A 297 -8.42 13.29 -15.65
C PRO A 297 -7.44 14.46 -15.78
N PHE A 298 -7.55 15.21 -16.87
CA PHE A 298 -6.76 16.42 -17.12
C PHE A 298 -7.66 17.65 -17.26
N GLU A 299 -7.13 18.84 -16.97
CA GLU A 299 -7.87 20.09 -17.13
C GLU A 299 -7.96 20.49 -18.62
N PRO A 300 -9.07 21.13 -19.05
CA PRO A 300 -10.28 21.37 -18.28
C PRO A 300 -11.09 20.08 -18.04
N TYR A 301 -11.63 19.93 -16.82
CA TYR A 301 -12.50 18.82 -16.49
C TYR A 301 -13.87 18.95 -17.17
N CYS A 302 -14.58 17.82 -17.26
CA CYS A 302 -16.01 17.79 -17.52
C CYS A 302 -16.80 17.98 -16.21
#